data_AF-A0A0G1VZ68-F1
#
_entry.id   AF-A0A0G1VZ68-F1
#
_cell.length_a   1.000
_cell.length_b   1.000
_cell.length_c   1.000
_cell.angle_alpha   90.00
_cell.angle_beta   90.00
_cell.angle_gamma   90.00
#
_symmetry.space_group_name_H-M   'P 1'
#
loop_
_entity.id
_entity.type
_entity.pdbx_description
1 polymer ?
#
loop_
_entity_poly.entity_id
_entity_poly.type
_entity_poly.pdbx_seq_one_letter_code
_entity_poly.pdbx_strand_id
1 'polypeptide(L)'
;MRKFVVTLLVCYLVAVGLVGAEECDNISSLSLDQIGPCINKFSGFADAISRANATNSRELANLNTQISNLKAQINQLNSQIQKLQSDVFERQVKIGVRETLLAARVKQDYIRKREWSPLVAMFAADTAQGLFADLAYREKLARDDREQIASISGEVKELGVRSQELGNQIKNLDALKKRVDDQATWLAGEVAKANKYVADLSGKIASLTARQQALLAQKTGTYQTSVGDVPLADDPAARPDYNPGFSPAFALFSFGAPHFKGMSQYGAFGRAKNGQNYETILRAYYGNVRVQDVNTSLSIRTTVGTMDFENRYIIGIAEMPGSWGDEGGMEALKAQAIAARSYALSYVGWRMGNQNAGGSICVTESCQVWKSSKADNPGKWREAVEATRGKIVVSNVSNEIVNTWYASTSGGYQESYTSLGHTTPGFWDTTSDWTRWADGAWEKSGGSPWFYKGWYKSRSGTNCGRGHPWLRENEFADIINAAIVYANGGDASGIFPTDGCLGQAGWSTDRMAQEAEKYGGKVMSVSSVRVNHGSDGITNQVIFSTNRGEVTISGTNFYKAFNLRAPGAIHLTSGLFNIERK
;
A
#
# COMPACT_ATOMS: atom_id res chain seq x y z
N MET A 1 19.04 -37.96 -13.99
CA MET A 1 17.71 -38.58 -13.85
C MET A 1 17.24 -38.76 -12.40
N ARG A 2 18.06 -39.20 -11.43
CA ARG A 2 17.62 -39.37 -10.03
C ARG A 2 17.26 -38.08 -9.25
N LYS A 3 17.83 -36.92 -9.59
CA LYS A 3 17.47 -35.61 -8.96
C LYS A 3 16.19 -34.95 -9.51
N PHE A 4 15.75 -35.35 -10.70
CA PHE A 4 14.53 -34.80 -11.34
C PHE A 4 13.24 -35.44 -10.83
N VAL A 5 13.33 -36.61 -10.19
CA VAL A 5 12.17 -37.34 -9.63
C VAL A 5 11.68 -36.73 -8.32
N VAL A 6 12.56 -36.03 -7.57
CA VAL A 6 12.22 -35.46 -6.26
C VAL A 6 11.36 -34.19 -6.39
N THR A 7 11.56 -33.39 -7.44
CA THR A 7 10.77 -32.16 -7.68
C THR A 7 9.38 -32.45 -8.25
N LEU A 8 9.25 -33.52 -9.04
CA LEU A 8 7.97 -33.99 -9.60
C LEU A 8 7.05 -34.56 -8.52
N LEU A 9 7.61 -35.13 -7.45
CA LEU A 9 6.84 -35.64 -6.31
C LEU A 9 6.20 -34.52 -5.47
N VAL A 10 6.84 -33.34 -5.39
CA VAL A 10 6.29 -32.19 -4.64
C VAL A 10 5.15 -31.52 -5.41
N CYS A 11 5.22 -31.43 -6.75
CA CYS A 11 4.08 -30.96 -7.55
C CYS A 11 2.90 -31.95 -7.55
N TYR A 12 3.17 -33.26 -7.53
CA TYR A 12 2.10 -34.27 -7.44
C TYR A 12 1.45 -34.30 -6.04
N LEU A 13 2.23 -34.11 -4.96
CA LEU A 13 1.68 -34.00 -3.59
C LEU A 13 0.88 -32.72 -3.36
N VAL A 14 1.15 -31.63 -4.08
CA VAL A 14 0.31 -30.41 -4.07
C VAL A 14 -0.96 -30.61 -4.90
N ALA A 15 -0.90 -31.38 -5.99
CA ALA A 15 -2.10 -31.73 -6.79
C ALA A 15 -3.06 -32.69 -6.05
N VAL A 16 -2.56 -33.55 -5.16
CA VAL A 16 -3.41 -34.45 -4.34
C VAL A 16 -4.10 -33.71 -3.17
N GLY A 17 -3.78 -32.43 -2.94
CA GLY A 17 -4.52 -31.55 -2.04
C GLY A 17 -5.86 -31.01 -2.58
N LEU A 18 -6.36 -31.56 -3.69
CA LEU A 18 -7.61 -31.14 -4.37
C LEU A 18 -8.91 -31.48 -3.64
N VAL A 19 -8.88 -31.95 -2.38
CA VAL A 19 -10.09 -32.30 -1.61
C VAL A 19 -10.64 -31.10 -0.79
N GLY A 20 -10.33 -29.86 -1.17
CA GLY A 20 -10.90 -28.68 -0.47
C GLY A 20 -10.72 -27.35 -1.19
N ALA A 21 -10.73 -27.35 -2.52
CA ALA A 21 -10.56 -26.14 -3.33
C ALA A 21 -11.85 -25.31 -3.48
N GLU A 22 -13.04 -25.90 -3.33
CA GLU A 22 -14.30 -25.23 -3.66
C GLU A 22 -14.72 -24.11 -2.69
N GLU A 23 -14.32 -24.14 -1.41
CA GLU A 23 -14.85 -23.18 -0.43
C GLU A 23 -14.31 -21.75 -0.60
N CYS A 24 -13.07 -21.55 -1.06
CA CYS A 24 -12.42 -20.23 -1.07
C CYS A 24 -12.44 -19.50 -2.43
N ASP A 25 -12.96 -20.13 -3.49
CA ASP A 25 -12.88 -19.57 -4.85
C ASP A 25 -14.01 -18.58 -5.17
N ASN A 26 -15.14 -18.61 -4.46
CA ASN A 26 -16.22 -17.65 -4.63
C ASN A 26 -16.17 -16.52 -3.58
N ILE A 27 -15.34 -15.51 -3.84
CA ILE A 27 -15.13 -14.32 -2.99
C ILE A 27 -16.44 -13.58 -2.65
N SER A 28 -17.46 -13.65 -3.52
CA SER A 28 -18.72 -12.93 -3.34
C SER A 28 -19.71 -13.61 -2.39
N SER A 29 -19.59 -14.94 -2.20
CA SER A 29 -20.51 -15.75 -1.38
C SER A 29 -19.94 -16.16 -0.02
N LEU A 30 -18.69 -15.83 0.26
CA LEU A 30 -18.00 -16.18 1.51
C LEU A 30 -18.51 -15.33 2.70
N SER A 31 -18.83 -16.00 3.81
CA SER A 31 -19.14 -15.36 5.10
C SER A 31 -17.87 -14.95 5.85
N LEU A 32 -17.98 -14.05 6.83
CA LEU A 32 -16.84 -13.40 7.50
C LEU A 32 -15.91 -14.38 8.25
N ASP A 33 -16.48 -15.47 8.78
CA ASP A 33 -15.77 -16.60 9.38
C ASP A 33 -14.95 -17.42 8.37
N GLN A 34 -15.38 -17.47 7.11
CA GLN A 34 -14.70 -18.20 6.05
C GLN A 34 -13.60 -17.36 5.40
N ILE A 35 -13.67 -16.02 5.48
CA ILE A 35 -12.70 -15.11 4.85
C ILE A 35 -11.30 -15.25 5.47
N GLY A 36 -11.15 -15.24 6.79
CA GLY A 36 -9.82 -15.27 7.40
C GLY A 36 -9.09 -16.62 7.31
N PRO A 37 -9.73 -17.80 7.41
CA PRO A 37 -9.11 -19.08 7.08
C PRO A 37 -8.67 -19.16 5.61
N CYS A 38 -9.46 -18.59 4.69
CA CYS A 38 -9.07 -18.50 3.28
C CYS A 38 -7.85 -17.59 3.07
N ILE A 39 -7.77 -16.43 3.75
CA ILE A 39 -6.58 -15.55 3.72
C ILE A 39 -5.35 -16.29 4.25
N ASN A 40 -5.45 -16.96 5.40
CA ASN A 40 -4.33 -17.69 6.00
C ASN A 40 -3.87 -18.86 5.11
N LYS A 41 -4.81 -19.58 4.49
CA LYS A 41 -4.52 -20.67 3.54
C LYS A 41 -3.80 -20.15 2.30
N PHE A 42 -4.30 -19.08 1.67
CA PHE A 42 -3.66 -18.50 0.48
C PHE A 42 -2.31 -17.86 0.81
N SER A 43 -2.17 -17.20 1.96
CA SER A 43 -0.90 -16.65 2.44
C SER A 43 0.14 -17.76 2.65
N GLY A 44 -0.24 -18.85 3.34
CA GLY A 44 0.63 -20.01 3.55
C GLY A 44 1.10 -20.66 2.24
N PHE A 45 0.22 -20.77 1.24
CA PHE A 45 0.59 -21.27 -0.09
C PHE A 45 1.50 -20.30 -0.85
N ALA A 46 1.19 -19.00 -0.85
CA ALA A 46 2.02 -17.98 -1.49
C ALA A 46 3.44 -17.98 -0.91
N ASP A 47 3.56 -18.06 0.41
CA ASP A 47 4.83 -18.12 1.12
C ASP A 47 5.63 -19.39 0.82
N ALA A 48 4.99 -20.56 0.83
CA ALA A 48 5.65 -21.82 0.52
C ALA A 48 6.18 -21.84 -0.92
N ILE A 49 5.38 -21.35 -1.88
CA ILE A 49 5.75 -21.28 -3.29
C ILE A 49 6.83 -20.23 -3.52
N SER A 50 6.73 -19.06 -2.87
CA SER A 50 7.75 -18.01 -2.94
C SER A 50 9.12 -18.50 -2.44
N ARG A 51 9.16 -19.21 -1.30
CA ARG A 51 10.40 -19.82 -0.79
C ARG A 51 10.99 -20.87 -1.72
N ALA A 52 10.15 -21.76 -2.27
CA ALA A 52 10.59 -22.75 -3.24
C ALA A 52 11.12 -22.08 -4.53
N ASN A 53 10.42 -21.06 -5.02
CA ASN A 53 10.78 -20.35 -6.24
C ASN A 53 12.04 -19.50 -6.09
N ALA A 54 12.35 -19.01 -4.88
CA ALA A 54 13.61 -18.32 -4.61
C ALA A 54 14.83 -19.23 -4.81
N THR A 55 14.71 -20.53 -4.53
CA THR A 55 15.77 -21.52 -4.81
C THR A 55 15.94 -21.75 -6.31
N ASN A 56 14.84 -21.96 -7.03
CA ASN A 56 14.85 -22.10 -8.49
C ASN A 56 15.40 -20.86 -9.20
N SER A 57 15.07 -19.66 -8.70
CA SER A 57 15.59 -18.39 -9.22
C SER A 57 17.10 -18.25 -9.03
N ARG A 58 17.65 -18.71 -7.89
CA ARG A 58 19.10 -18.78 -7.67
C ARG A 58 19.78 -19.77 -8.62
N GLU A 59 19.18 -20.94 -8.82
CA GLU A 59 19.70 -21.93 -9.76
C GLU A 59 19.68 -21.42 -11.20
N LEU A 60 18.62 -20.72 -11.62
CA LEU A 60 18.54 -20.07 -12.92
C LEU A 60 19.64 -19.01 -13.11
N ALA A 61 19.92 -18.19 -12.10
CA ALA A 61 21.01 -17.21 -12.15
C ALA A 61 22.38 -17.89 -12.32
N ASN A 62 22.59 -19.02 -11.64
CA ASN A 62 23.81 -19.82 -11.79
C ASN A 62 23.93 -20.41 -13.20
N LEU A 63 22.85 -20.97 -13.77
CA LEU A 63 22.84 -21.49 -15.14
C LEU A 63 23.15 -20.39 -16.17
N ASN A 64 22.54 -19.21 -16.02
CA ASN A 64 22.84 -18.05 -16.89
C ASN A 64 24.30 -17.61 -16.80
N THR A 65 24.90 -17.68 -15.61
CA THR A 65 26.32 -17.40 -15.41
C THR A 65 27.20 -18.44 -16.11
N GLN A 66 26.85 -19.73 -16.03
CA GLN A 66 27.55 -20.79 -16.78
C GLN A 66 27.44 -20.58 -18.29
N ILE A 67 26.28 -20.20 -18.81
CA ILE A 67 26.09 -19.88 -20.24
C ILE A 67 26.99 -18.73 -20.67
N SER A 68 27.09 -17.67 -19.85
CA SER A 68 27.96 -16.52 -20.12
C SER A 68 29.44 -16.94 -20.18
N ASN A 69 29.88 -17.74 -19.22
CA ASN A 69 31.26 -18.25 -19.16
C ASN A 69 31.58 -19.15 -20.36
N LEU A 70 30.67 -20.05 -20.75
CA LEU A 70 30.83 -20.90 -21.92
C LEU A 70 30.92 -20.07 -23.21
N LYS A 71 30.08 -19.03 -23.37
CA LYS A 71 30.17 -18.10 -24.51
C LYS A 71 31.53 -17.41 -24.56
N ALA A 72 32.04 -16.94 -23.43
CA ALA A 72 33.35 -16.30 -23.35
C ALA A 72 34.49 -17.25 -23.76
N GLN A 73 34.46 -18.51 -23.28
CA GLN A 73 35.43 -19.54 -23.67
C GLN A 73 35.40 -19.84 -25.17
N ILE A 74 34.20 -20.00 -25.76
CA ILE A 74 34.03 -20.24 -27.19
C ILE A 74 34.59 -19.07 -28.00
N ASN A 75 34.31 -17.82 -27.60
CA ASN A 75 34.84 -16.63 -28.27
C ASN A 75 36.36 -16.53 -28.20
N GLN A 76 36.95 -16.90 -27.06
CA GLN A 76 38.40 -16.96 -26.89
C GLN A 76 39.03 -18.00 -27.83
N LEU A 77 38.45 -19.21 -27.91
CA LEU A 77 38.93 -20.27 -28.81
C LEU A 77 38.80 -19.87 -30.28
N ASN A 78 37.68 -19.25 -30.68
CA ASN A 78 37.52 -18.70 -32.04
C ASN A 78 38.60 -17.66 -32.36
N SER A 79 38.92 -16.79 -31.41
CA SER A 79 39.98 -15.79 -31.58
C SER A 79 41.37 -16.44 -31.72
N GLN A 80 41.62 -17.54 -31.02
CA GLN A 80 42.86 -18.33 -31.18
C GLN A 80 42.93 -18.96 -32.58
N ILE A 81 41.84 -19.56 -33.07
CA ILE A 81 41.79 -20.13 -34.42
C ILE A 81 42.08 -19.07 -35.49
N GLN A 82 41.52 -17.87 -35.37
CA GLN A 82 41.80 -16.77 -36.31
C GLN A 82 43.28 -16.39 -36.33
N LYS A 83 43.94 -16.34 -35.16
CA LYS A 83 45.38 -16.10 -35.08
C LYS A 83 46.17 -17.23 -35.75
N LEU A 84 45.82 -18.48 -35.46
CA LEU A 84 46.47 -19.64 -36.09
C LEU A 84 46.31 -19.62 -37.63
N GLN A 85 45.15 -19.21 -38.14
CA GLN A 85 44.91 -19.07 -39.59
C GLN A 85 45.82 -17.99 -40.21
N SER A 86 45.99 -16.85 -39.53
CA SER A 86 46.92 -15.80 -39.95
C SER A 86 48.38 -16.29 -39.95
N ASP A 87 48.78 -17.02 -38.90
CA ASP A 87 50.13 -17.58 -38.75
C ASP A 87 50.45 -18.63 -39.82
N VAL A 88 49.46 -19.45 -40.21
CA VAL A 88 49.57 -20.42 -41.30
C VAL A 88 49.71 -19.71 -42.64
N PHE A 89 48.91 -18.67 -42.89
CA PHE A 89 48.98 -17.89 -44.13
C PHE A 89 50.36 -17.24 -44.30
N GLU A 90 50.90 -16.61 -43.25
CA GLU A 90 52.23 -16.00 -43.31
C GLU A 90 53.33 -17.02 -43.63
N ARG A 91 53.25 -18.22 -43.03
CA ARG A 91 54.19 -19.31 -43.28
C ARG A 91 54.07 -19.89 -44.69
N GLN A 92 52.86 -20.01 -45.22
CA GLN A 92 52.64 -20.45 -46.62
C GLN A 92 53.24 -19.45 -47.62
N VAL A 93 53.11 -18.15 -47.37
CA VAL A 93 53.78 -17.11 -48.18
C VAL A 93 55.31 -17.27 -48.12
N LYS A 94 55.88 -17.51 -46.94
CA LYS A 94 57.34 -17.75 -46.78
C LYS A 94 57.80 -18.98 -47.55
N ILE A 95 57.04 -20.07 -47.54
CA ILE A 95 57.34 -21.27 -48.33
C ILE A 95 57.38 -20.93 -49.83
N GLY A 96 56.34 -20.25 -50.36
CA GLY A 96 56.30 -19.90 -51.79
C GLY A 96 57.46 -18.98 -52.23
N VAL A 97 57.87 -18.03 -51.39
CA VAL A 97 59.07 -17.21 -51.64
C VAL A 97 60.34 -18.07 -51.67
N ARG A 98 60.47 -19.06 -50.77
CA ARG A 98 61.63 -19.95 -50.74
C ARG A 98 61.67 -20.92 -51.91
N GLU A 99 60.53 -21.47 -52.32
CA GLU A 99 60.43 -22.34 -53.49
C GLU A 99 60.81 -21.62 -54.78
N THR A 100 60.37 -20.37 -54.96
CA THR A 100 60.73 -19.56 -56.12
C THR A 100 62.23 -19.22 -56.14
N LEU A 101 62.82 -18.89 -54.99
CA LEU A 101 64.27 -18.67 -54.85
C LEU A 101 65.07 -19.95 -55.15
N LEU A 102 64.65 -21.09 -54.60
CA LEU A 102 65.28 -22.39 -54.84
C LEU A 102 65.22 -22.77 -56.32
N ALA A 103 64.05 -22.60 -56.97
CA ALA A 103 63.88 -22.85 -58.39
C ALA A 103 64.78 -21.96 -59.26
N ALA A 104 64.89 -20.67 -58.92
CA ALA A 104 65.79 -19.74 -59.59
C ALA A 104 67.26 -20.13 -59.44
N ARG A 105 67.70 -20.53 -58.23
CA ARG A 105 69.06 -21.00 -57.94
C ARG A 105 69.38 -22.29 -58.70
N VAL A 106 68.49 -23.28 -58.69
CA VAL A 106 68.63 -24.55 -59.43
C VAL A 106 68.71 -24.29 -60.94
N LYS A 107 67.87 -23.40 -61.47
CA LYS A 107 67.91 -23.01 -62.88
C LYS A 107 69.25 -22.37 -63.26
N GLN A 108 69.74 -21.43 -62.45
CA GLN A 108 71.05 -20.80 -62.70
C GLN A 108 72.22 -21.80 -62.61
N ASP A 109 72.16 -22.74 -61.68
CA ASP A 109 73.18 -23.79 -61.55
C ASP A 109 73.17 -24.74 -62.77
N TYR A 110 71.97 -25.11 -63.25
CA TYR A 110 71.80 -25.92 -64.45
C TYR A 110 72.31 -25.23 -65.72
N ILE A 111 71.95 -23.95 -65.92
CA ILE A 111 72.42 -23.16 -67.06
C ILE A 111 73.95 -23.10 -67.07
N ARG A 112 74.57 -22.79 -65.92
CA ARG A 112 76.03 -22.75 -65.80
C ARG A 112 76.69 -24.10 -66.06
N LYS A 113 76.16 -25.21 -65.53
CA LYS A 113 76.67 -26.56 -65.80
C LYS A 113 76.59 -26.96 -67.28
N ARG A 114 75.64 -26.39 -68.04
CA ARG A 114 75.46 -26.66 -69.47
C ARG A 114 76.30 -25.76 -70.36
N GLU A 115 76.52 -24.52 -69.96
CA GLU A 115 77.32 -23.53 -70.71
C GLU A 115 78.82 -23.59 -70.39
N TRP A 116 79.22 -24.15 -69.24
CA TRP A 116 80.62 -24.27 -68.81
C TRP A 116 81.08 -25.73 -68.69
N SER A 117 82.24 -26.04 -69.26
CA SER A 117 82.93 -27.32 -69.06
C SER A 117 83.50 -27.41 -67.64
N PRO A 118 83.33 -28.53 -66.91
CA PRO A 118 83.88 -28.70 -65.56
C PRO A 118 85.39 -28.47 -65.48
N LEU A 119 86.12 -28.78 -66.56
CA LEU A 119 87.56 -28.54 -66.68
C LEU A 119 87.87 -27.04 -66.76
N VAL A 120 87.06 -26.24 -67.47
CA VAL A 120 87.26 -24.79 -67.60
C VAL A 120 86.99 -24.08 -66.28
N ALA A 121 86.00 -24.53 -65.50
CA ALA A 121 85.75 -24.03 -64.14
C ALA A 121 86.93 -24.29 -63.18
N MET A 122 87.60 -25.43 -63.36
CA MET A 122 88.78 -25.83 -62.58
C MET A 122 90.02 -24.98 -62.90
N PHE A 123 90.20 -24.55 -64.15
CA PHE A 123 91.34 -23.75 -64.59
C PHE A 123 91.11 -22.22 -64.53
N ALA A 124 89.86 -21.75 -64.47
CA ALA A 124 89.52 -20.33 -64.37
C ALA A 124 89.42 -19.81 -62.91
N ALA A 125 89.48 -20.70 -61.92
CA ALA A 125 89.50 -20.32 -60.51
C ALA A 125 90.93 -19.99 -60.05
N ASP A 126 91.11 -18.86 -59.36
CA ASP A 126 92.43 -18.41 -58.87
C ASP A 126 93.08 -19.42 -57.91
N THR A 127 92.27 -20.24 -57.22
CA THR A 127 92.70 -21.39 -56.43
C THR A 127 91.66 -22.52 -56.47
N ALA A 128 92.11 -23.77 -56.39
CA ALA A 128 91.21 -24.93 -56.25
C ALA A 128 90.30 -24.79 -55.01
N GLN A 129 90.82 -24.20 -53.93
CA GLN A 129 90.08 -23.92 -52.70
C GLN A 129 88.89 -22.97 -52.93
N GLY A 130 89.04 -21.93 -53.78
CA GLY A 130 87.96 -21.00 -54.11
C GLY A 130 86.80 -21.64 -54.89
N LEU A 131 87.11 -22.52 -55.85
CA LEU A 131 86.09 -23.26 -56.61
C LEU A 131 85.31 -24.24 -55.73
N PHE A 132 86.01 -25.04 -54.91
CA PHE A 132 85.35 -25.96 -53.98
C PHE A 132 84.54 -25.20 -52.93
N ALA A 133 85.03 -24.04 -52.46
CA ALA A 133 84.27 -23.19 -51.55
C ALA A 133 82.97 -22.66 -52.19
N ASP A 134 83.00 -22.22 -53.45
CA ASP A 134 81.80 -21.75 -54.17
C ASP A 134 80.79 -22.88 -54.45
N LEU A 135 81.25 -24.05 -54.90
CA LEU A 135 80.38 -25.22 -55.09
C LEU A 135 79.76 -25.69 -53.76
N ALA A 136 80.57 -25.79 -52.70
CA ALA A 136 80.10 -26.15 -51.37
C ALA A 136 79.13 -25.10 -50.82
N TYR A 137 79.38 -23.80 -51.07
CA TYR A 137 78.48 -22.72 -50.66
C TYR A 137 77.12 -22.81 -51.37
N ARG A 138 77.09 -23.14 -52.66
CA ARG A 138 75.84 -23.31 -53.42
C ARG A 138 75.06 -24.55 -52.98
N GLU A 139 75.75 -25.68 -52.79
CA GLU A 139 75.12 -26.89 -52.28
C GLU A 139 74.56 -26.66 -50.88
N LYS A 140 75.32 -25.95 -50.03
CA LYS A 140 74.86 -25.51 -48.71
C LYS A 140 73.62 -24.62 -48.82
N LEU A 141 73.60 -23.60 -49.68
CA LEU A 141 72.42 -22.72 -49.83
C LEU A 141 71.17 -23.48 -50.31
N ALA A 142 71.31 -24.41 -51.25
CA ALA A 142 70.19 -25.23 -51.72
C ALA A 142 69.71 -26.23 -50.65
N ARG A 143 70.63 -26.75 -49.83
CA ARG A 143 70.34 -27.58 -48.67
C ARG A 143 69.63 -26.78 -47.58
N ASP A 144 70.14 -25.60 -47.24
CA ASP A 144 69.55 -24.68 -46.27
C ASP A 144 68.13 -24.29 -46.68
N ASP A 145 67.87 -23.98 -47.96
CA ASP A 145 66.50 -23.70 -48.46
C ASP A 145 65.58 -24.92 -48.29
N ARG A 146 66.05 -26.14 -48.64
CA ARG A 146 65.26 -27.37 -48.47
C ARG A 146 64.96 -27.67 -47.01
N GLU A 147 65.94 -27.49 -46.12
CA GLU A 147 65.77 -27.67 -44.68
C GLU A 147 64.80 -26.64 -44.11
N GLN A 148 64.87 -25.38 -44.53
CA GLN A 148 63.92 -24.34 -44.12
C GLN A 148 62.50 -24.61 -44.65
N ILE A 149 62.35 -25.03 -45.92
CA ILE A 149 61.04 -25.41 -46.48
C ILE A 149 60.46 -26.60 -45.71
N ALA A 150 61.26 -27.64 -45.43
CA ALA A 150 60.82 -28.80 -44.67
C ALA A 150 60.42 -28.43 -43.22
N SER A 151 61.21 -27.59 -42.57
CA SER A 151 60.93 -27.09 -41.21
C SER A 151 59.64 -26.28 -41.15
N ILE A 152 59.49 -25.26 -42.00
CA ILE A 152 58.28 -24.41 -42.04
C ILE A 152 57.05 -25.23 -42.44
N SER A 153 57.20 -26.21 -43.35
CA SER A 153 56.12 -27.13 -43.71
C SER A 153 55.69 -28.02 -42.53
N GLY A 154 56.65 -28.45 -41.69
CA GLY A 154 56.38 -29.12 -40.43
C GLY A 154 55.58 -28.25 -39.46
N GLU A 155 55.98 -26.98 -39.27
CA GLU A 155 55.25 -26.02 -38.44
C GLU A 155 53.81 -25.78 -38.94
N VAL A 156 53.62 -25.63 -40.26
CA VAL A 156 52.28 -25.47 -40.86
C VAL A 156 51.40 -26.69 -40.59
N LYS A 157 51.96 -27.90 -40.65
CA LYS A 157 51.24 -29.14 -40.34
C LYS A 157 50.83 -29.18 -38.86
N GLU A 158 51.73 -28.84 -37.95
CA GLU A 158 51.43 -28.79 -36.51
C GLU A 158 50.35 -27.75 -36.16
N LEU A 159 50.42 -26.55 -36.76
CA LEU A 159 49.41 -25.52 -36.61
C LEU A 159 48.04 -25.96 -37.17
N GLY A 160 48.03 -26.71 -38.28
CA GLY A 160 46.83 -27.32 -38.84
C GLY A 160 46.17 -28.32 -37.89
N VAL A 161 46.94 -29.22 -37.28
CA VAL A 161 46.44 -30.18 -36.27
C VAL A 161 45.89 -29.45 -35.05
N ARG A 162 46.59 -28.42 -34.55
CA ARG A 162 46.15 -27.62 -33.41
C ARG A 162 44.84 -26.87 -33.70
N SER A 163 44.68 -26.33 -34.92
CA SER A 163 43.44 -25.70 -35.37
C SER A 163 42.25 -26.68 -35.36
N GLN A 164 42.47 -27.91 -35.83
CA GLN A 164 41.45 -28.97 -35.81
C GLN A 164 41.05 -29.35 -34.38
N GLU A 165 42.01 -29.48 -33.47
CA GLU A 165 41.75 -29.78 -32.06
C GLU A 165 40.93 -28.68 -31.37
N LEU A 166 41.30 -27.41 -31.56
CA LEU A 166 40.52 -26.27 -31.05
C LEU A 166 39.10 -26.25 -31.65
N GLY A 167 38.95 -26.59 -32.93
CA GLY A 167 37.64 -26.72 -33.58
C GLY A 167 36.76 -27.82 -32.97
N ASN A 168 37.34 -28.95 -32.56
CA ASN A 168 36.63 -30.02 -31.86
C ASN A 168 36.21 -29.59 -30.44
N GLN A 169 37.08 -28.85 -29.73
CA GLN A 169 36.75 -28.31 -28.41
C GLN A 169 35.58 -27.32 -28.47
N ILE A 170 35.54 -26.45 -29.48
CA ILE A 170 34.40 -25.54 -29.71
C ILE A 170 33.10 -26.33 -29.91
N LYS A 171 33.10 -27.37 -30.77
CA LYS A 171 31.91 -28.21 -31.00
C LYS A 171 31.39 -28.85 -29.70
N ASN A 172 32.30 -29.33 -28.85
CA ASN A 172 31.92 -29.91 -27.55
C ASN A 172 31.36 -28.87 -26.58
N LEU A 173 31.95 -27.67 -26.54
CA LEU A 173 31.47 -26.56 -25.71
C LEU A 173 30.13 -26.01 -26.20
N ASP A 174 29.91 -25.93 -27.51
CA ASP A 174 28.61 -25.54 -28.09
C ASP A 174 27.52 -26.56 -27.75
N ALA A 175 27.82 -27.85 -27.84
CA ALA A 175 26.89 -28.91 -27.43
C ALA A 175 26.57 -28.85 -25.93
N LEU A 176 27.57 -28.56 -25.08
CA LEU A 176 27.36 -28.35 -23.66
C LEU A 176 26.53 -27.09 -23.38
N LYS A 177 26.88 -25.96 -24.01
CA LYS A 177 26.13 -24.71 -23.91
C LYS A 177 24.67 -24.93 -24.27
N LYS A 178 24.37 -25.63 -25.37
CA LYS A 178 22.99 -25.92 -25.79
C LYS A 178 22.21 -26.66 -24.70
N ARG A 179 22.79 -27.69 -24.08
CA ARG A 179 22.14 -28.42 -22.98
C ARG A 179 21.87 -27.52 -21.77
N VAL A 180 22.80 -26.63 -21.42
CA VAL A 180 22.64 -25.68 -20.31
C VAL A 180 21.58 -24.61 -20.65
N ASP A 181 21.53 -24.15 -21.91
CA ASP A 181 20.51 -23.22 -22.43
C ASP A 181 19.10 -23.82 -22.34
N ASP A 182 18.95 -25.09 -22.75
CA ASP A 182 17.69 -25.81 -22.69
C ASP A 182 17.21 -25.96 -21.24
N GLN A 183 18.12 -26.26 -20.31
CA GLN A 183 17.84 -26.32 -18.86
C GLN A 183 17.44 -24.96 -18.29
N ALA A 184 18.16 -23.89 -18.65
CA ALA A 184 17.86 -22.53 -18.20
C ALA A 184 16.50 -22.05 -18.72
N THR A 185 16.19 -22.33 -19.99
CA THR A 185 14.91 -21.98 -20.62
C THR A 185 13.75 -22.69 -19.95
N TRP A 186 13.88 -23.99 -19.70
CA TRP A 186 12.87 -24.76 -18.97
C TRP A 186 12.66 -24.22 -17.56
N LEU A 187 13.73 -24.01 -16.81
CA LEU A 187 13.66 -23.52 -15.43
C LEU A 187 13.09 -22.09 -15.36
N ALA A 188 13.42 -21.23 -16.32
CA ALA A 188 12.82 -19.90 -16.44
C ALA A 188 11.30 -19.95 -16.64
N GLY A 189 10.82 -20.91 -17.45
CA GLY A 189 9.38 -21.16 -17.63
C GLY A 189 8.70 -21.56 -16.32
N GLU A 190 9.31 -22.45 -15.54
CA GLU A 190 8.77 -22.88 -14.23
C GLU A 190 8.79 -21.75 -13.20
N VAL A 191 9.85 -20.94 -13.15
CA VAL A 191 9.93 -19.76 -12.29
C VAL A 191 8.82 -18.75 -12.63
N ALA A 192 8.56 -18.52 -13.93
CA ALA A 192 7.53 -17.60 -14.37
C ALA A 192 6.12 -18.09 -13.99
N LYS A 193 5.84 -19.39 -14.16
CA LYS A 193 4.56 -20.00 -13.75
C LYS A 193 4.34 -19.86 -12.24
N ALA A 194 5.35 -20.14 -11.42
CA ALA A 194 5.28 -19.99 -9.98
C ALA A 194 5.04 -18.54 -9.55
N ASN A 195 5.73 -17.57 -10.16
CA ASN A 195 5.51 -16.15 -9.91
C ASN A 195 4.11 -15.68 -10.30
N LYS A 196 3.59 -16.15 -11.44
CA LYS A 196 2.22 -15.86 -11.88
C LYS A 196 1.19 -16.39 -10.88
N TYR A 197 1.40 -17.60 -10.37
CA TYR A 197 0.51 -18.20 -9.37
C TYR A 197 0.57 -17.48 -8.02
N VAL A 198 1.76 -17.06 -7.57
CA VAL A 198 1.91 -16.21 -6.37
C VAL A 198 1.17 -14.88 -6.56
N ALA A 199 1.29 -14.24 -7.73
CA ALA A 199 0.58 -13.00 -8.03
C ALA A 199 -0.95 -13.18 -8.03
N ASP A 200 -1.45 -14.30 -8.56
CA ASP A 200 -2.88 -14.65 -8.50
C ASP A 200 -3.36 -14.82 -7.06
N LEU A 201 -2.61 -15.57 -6.24
CA LEU A 201 -2.89 -15.73 -4.81
C LEU A 201 -2.86 -14.38 -4.06
N SER A 202 -1.89 -13.51 -4.35
CA SER A 202 -1.84 -12.16 -3.78
C SER A 202 -3.02 -11.30 -4.20
N GLY A 203 -3.48 -11.40 -5.45
CA GLY A 203 -4.70 -10.75 -5.93
C GLY A 203 -5.95 -11.25 -5.20
N LYS A 204 -6.08 -12.56 -5.00
CA LYS A 204 -7.14 -13.17 -4.19
C LYS A 204 -7.09 -12.68 -2.73
N ILE A 205 -5.92 -12.64 -2.10
CA ILE A 205 -5.73 -12.11 -0.73
C ILE A 205 -6.13 -10.63 -0.64
N ALA A 206 -5.75 -9.80 -1.63
CA ALA A 206 -6.12 -8.39 -1.66
C ALA A 206 -7.64 -8.22 -1.78
N SER A 207 -8.30 -9.03 -2.61
CA SER A 207 -9.76 -9.01 -2.76
C SER A 207 -10.50 -9.48 -1.50
N LEU A 208 -10.01 -10.53 -0.83
CA LEU A 208 -10.57 -11.02 0.43
C LEU A 208 -10.37 -10.03 1.57
N THR A 209 -9.19 -9.42 1.64
CA THR A 209 -8.89 -8.33 2.59
C THR A 209 -9.78 -7.12 2.33
N ALA A 210 -9.98 -6.73 1.07
CA ALA A 210 -10.89 -5.65 0.71
C ALA A 210 -12.35 -5.97 1.05
N ARG A 211 -12.77 -7.23 0.88
CA ARG A 211 -14.11 -7.70 1.28
C ARG A 211 -14.27 -7.69 2.80
N GLN A 212 -13.25 -8.11 3.55
CA GLN A 212 -13.21 -8.01 5.01
C GLN A 212 -13.33 -6.55 5.46
N GLN A 213 -12.59 -5.63 4.83
CA GLN A 213 -12.65 -4.19 5.08
C GLN A 213 -14.03 -3.60 4.73
N ALA A 214 -14.66 -4.05 3.64
CA ALA A 214 -15.99 -3.59 3.23
C ALA A 214 -17.10 -4.07 4.20
N LEU A 215 -17.00 -5.29 4.71
CA LEU A 215 -17.92 -5.82 5.73
C LEU A 215 -17.69 -5.18 7.11
N LEU A 216 -16.42 -4.87 7.43
CA LEU A 216 -16.05 -4.04 8.57
C LEU A 216 -16.63 -2.63 8.47
N ALA A 217 -16.54 -2.00 7.29
CA ALA A 217 -17.11 -0.69 6.99
C ALA A 217 -18.65 -0.69 7.04
N GLN A 218 -19.31 -1.83 6.77
CA GLN A 218 -20.75 -1.98 7.03
C GLN A 218 -21.08 -2.03 8.53
N LYS A 219 -20.23 -2.63 9.37
CA LYS A 219 -20.40 -2.63 10.83
C LYS A 219 -20.02 -1.30 11.49
N THR A 220 -18.97 -0.65 11.02
CA THR A 220 -18.51 0.68 11.49
C THR A 220 -19.14 1.82 10.70
N GLY A 221 -20.20 1.54 9.93
CA GLY A 221 -20.83 2.49 9.00
C GLY A 221 -20.95 3.84 9.66
N THR A 222 -20.09 4.76 9.20
CA THR A 222 -19.86 6.07 9.78
C THR A 222 -21.21 6.65 10.16
N TYR A 223 -21.44 6.80 11.47
CA TYR A 223 -22.67 7.37 12.00
C TYR A 223 -22.82 8.71 11.28
N GLN A 224 -23.75 8.87 10.35
CA GLN A 224 -24.06 10.13 9.68
C GLN A 224 -25.43 10.54 10.20
N THR A 225 -25.47 11.66 10.91
CA THR A 225 -26.69 12.21 11.50
C THR A 225 -26.46 13.70 11.71
N SER A 226 -27.50 14.47 11.45
CA SER A 226 -27.56 15.89 11.79
C SER A 226 -27.93 16.06 13.27
N VAL A 227 -27.67 17.22 13.88
CA VAL A 227 -28.26 17.59 15.19
C VAL A 227 -29.78 17.65 15.06
N GLY A 228 -30.27 18.20 13.94
CA GLY A 228 -31.68 18.34 13.66
C GLY A 228 -32.32 19.58 14.31
N ASP A 229 -33.60 19.80 14.02
CA ASP A 229 -34.41 20.90 14.59
C ASP A 229 -34.71 20.74 16.09
N VAL A 230 -34.55 19.54 16.61
CA VAL A 230 -34.72 19.20 18.03
C VAL A 230 -33.34 18.79 18.54
N PRO A 231 -32.87 19.33 19.67
CA PRO A 231 -31.60 18.91 20.25
C PRO A 231 -31.52 17.39 20.38
N LEU A 232 -30.33 16.84 20.17
CA LEU A 232 -30.10 15.41 20.30
C LEU A 232 -30.51 14.94 21.70
N ALA A 233 -31.31 13.88 21.75
CA ALA A 233 -31.75 13.30 23.01
C ALA A 233 -30.54 12.70 23.75
N ASP A 234 -30.35 13.11 25.00
CA ASP A 234 -29.35 12.53 25.86
C ASP A 234 -29.76 11.11 26.30
N ASP A 235 -28.79 10.24 26.48
CA ASP A 235 -28.98 8.86 26.94
C ASP A 235 -28.21 8.70 28.26
N PRO A 236 -28.89 8.84 29.43
CA PRO A 236 -28.22 8.76 30.72
C PRO A 236 -27.44 7.47 30.94
N ALA A 237 -27.84 6.35 30.34
CA ALA A 237 -27.12 5.09 30.44
C ALA A 237 -25.81 5.07 29.64
N ALA A 238 -25.66 5.99 28.69
CA ALA A 238 -24.47 6.15 27.85
C ALA A 238 -23.43 7.10 28.44
N ARG A 239 -23.64 7.62 29.66
CA ARG A 239 -22.77 8.60 30.31
C ARG A 239 -21.75 7.95 31.26
N PRO A 240 -20.59 8.58 31.51
CA PRO A 240 -19.57 8.07 32.43
C PRO A 240 -20.02 7.96 33.89
N ASP A 241 -20.97 8.80 34.32
CA ASP A 241 -21.51 8.82 35.69
C ASP A 241 -22.50 7.67 35.96
N TYR A 242 -23.06 7.03 34.92
CA TYR A 242 -24.00 5.92 35.06
C TYR A 242 -23.45 4.73 35.86
N ASN A 243 -24.19 4.26 36.87
CA ASN A 243 -23.82 3.08 37.65
C ASN A 243 -24.45 1.80 37.07
N PRO A 244 -23.67 0.85 36.53
CA PRO A 244 -24.21 -0.38 35.95
C PRO A 244 -24.59 -1.46 36.97
N GLY A 245 -24.39 -1.22 38.27
CA GLY A 245 -24.78 -2.16 39.34
C GLY A 245 -23.82 -3.34 39.54
N PHE A 246 -22.62 -3.30 38.96
CA PHE A 246 -21.55 -4.28 39.20
C PHE A 246 -20.17 -3.60 39.23
N SER A 247 -19.19 -4.24 39.86
CA SER A 247 -17.80 -3.80 39.92
C SER A 247 -16.85 -5.02 39.93
N PRO A 248 -15.67 -4.95 39.30
CA PRO A 248 -15.21 -3.83 38.47
C PRO A 248 -16.01 -3.72 37.17
N ALA A 249 -16.27 -2.48 36.74
CA ALA A 249 -16.97 -2.20 35.49
C ALA A 249 -16.11 -1.35 34.57
N PHE A 250 -16.10 -1.69 33.29
CA PHE A 250 -15.32 -1.02 32.26
C PHE A 250 -16.24 -0.51 31.16
N ALA A 251 -16.05 0.71 30.67
CA ALA A 251 -16.77 1.20 29.52
C ALA A 251 -15.86 2.05 28.66
N LEU A 252 -16.10 2.03 27.35
CA LEU A 252 -15.35 2.84 26.42
C LEU A 252 -16.23 3.95 25.88
N PHE A 253 -15.64 5.13 25.77
CA PHE A 253 -16.31 6.34 25.40
C PHE A 253 -15.59 6.97 24.22
N SER A 254 -16.33 7.20 23.13
CA SER A 254 -15.82 7.97 22.00
C SER A 254 -16.04 9.45 22.26
N PHE A 255 -15.11 10.25 21.74
CA PHE A 255 -15.30 11.67 21.61
C PHE A 255 -15.80 12.01 20.21
N GLY A 256 -17.00 12.60 20.13
CA GLY A 256 -17.58 13.09 18.88
C GLY A 256 -18.22 12.03 17.96
N ALA A 257 -19.12 12.54 17.13
CA ALA A 257 -19.79 11.92 15.98
C ALA A 257 -20.60 13.04 15.25
N PRO A 258 -20.83 13.00 13.92
CA PRO A 258 -20.55 11.94 12.96
C PRO A 258 -19.16 11.96 12.30
N HIS A 259 -18.69 13.14 11.89
CA HIS A 259 -17.43 13.32 11.19
C HIS A 259 -16.64 14.48 11.78
N PHE A 260 -15.32 14.36 11.74
CA PHE A 260 -14.40 15.23 12.48
C PHE A 260 -13.86 16.37 11.62
N LYS A 261 -14.55 16.73 10.54
CA LYS A 261 -14.12 17.75 9.55
C LYS A 261 -15.11 18.90 9.46
N GLY A 262 -14.59 20.12 9.33
CA GLY A 262 -15.39 21.32 9.16
C GLY A 262 -15.77 22.01 10.47
N MET A 263 -16.93 22.66 10.53
CA MET A 263 -17.41 23.31 11.76
C MET A 263 -18.17 22.32 12.66
N SER A 264 -17.79 22.22 13.93
CA SER A 264 -18.65 21.57 14.94
C SER A 264 -19.81 22.50 15.31
N GLN A 265 -21.04 22.01 15.19
CA GLN A 265 -22.25 22.77 15.51
C GLN A 265 -22.35 23.07 17.01
N TYR A 266 -22.11 22.06 17.85
CA TYR A 266 -22.07 22.26 19.31
C TYR A 266 -20.83 23.05 19.76
N GLY A 267 -19.70 22.92 19.06
CA GLY A 267 -18.51 23.71 19.32
C GLY A 267 -18.73 25.19 18.98
N ALA A 268 -19.34 25.48 17.83
CA ALA A 268 -19.77 26.82 17.44
C ALA A 268 -20.75 27.42 18.45
N PHE A 269 -21.71 26.62 18.94
CA PHE A 269 -22.63 27.04 19.99
C PHE A 269 -21.92 27.39 21.29
N GLY A 270 -20.99 26.53 21.74
CA GLY A 270 -20.14 26.81 22.91
C GLY A 270 -19.33 28.10 22.74
N ARG A 271 -18.73 28.32 21.56
CA ARG A 271 -17.99 29.55 21.22
C ARG A 271 -18.89 30.79 21.24
N ALA A 272 -20.08 30.71 20.66
CA ALA A 272 -21.06 31.80 20.61
C ALA A 272 -21.54 32.20 22.02
N LYS A 273 -21.85 31.21 22.87
CA LYS A 273 -22.21 31.45 24.29
C LYS A 273 -21.10 32.14 25.07
N ASN A 274 -19.86 32.01 24.62
CA ASN A 274 -18.69 32.67 25.20
C ASN A 274 -18.29 33.94 24.43
N GLY A 275 -19.23 34.55 23.70
CA GLY A 275 -19.09 35.88 23.11
C GLY A 275 -18.36 35.94 21.76
N GLN A 276 -18.00 34.80 21.15
CA GLN A 276 -17.41 34.81 19.81
C GLN A 276 -18.49 35.08 18.75
N ASN A 277 -18.22 36.04 17.87
CA ASN A 277 -19.08 36.32 16.72
C ASN A 277 -18.90 35.30 15.59
N TYR A 278 -19.82 35.30 14.62
CA TYR A 278 -19.80 34.33 13.52
C TYR A 278 -18.50 34.36 12.71
N GLU A 279 -17.87 35.52 12.49
CA GLU A 279 -16.60 35.60 11.77
C GLU A 279 -15.47 34.88 12.51
N THR A 280 -15.40 35.06 13.83
CA THR A 280 -14.40 34.41 14.68
C THR A 280 -14.59 32.90 14.68
N ILE A 281 -15.85 32.45 14.77
CA ILE A 281 -16.21 31.03 14.69
C ILE A 281 -15.80 30.44 13.33
N LEU A 282 -16.17 31.11 12.23
CA LEU A 282 -15.82 30.65 10.88
C LEU A 282 -14.30 30.59 10.65
N ARG A 283 -13.54 31.60 11.09
CA ARG A 283 -12.07 31.58 11.01
C ARG A 283 -11.45 30.49 11.87
N ALA A 284 -12.02 30.17 13.03
CA ALA A 284 -11.53 29.09 13.87
C ALA A 284 -11.60 27.74 13.14
N TYR A 285 -12.74 27.40 12.53
CA TYR A 285 -12.92 26.11 11.87
C TYR A 285 -12.35 26.02 10.45
N TYR A 286 -12.38 27.12 9.70
CA TYR A 286 -11.97 27.13 8.29
C TYR A 286 -10.62 27.80 8.04
N GLY A 287 -10.00 28.41 9.07
CA GLY A 287 -8.65 28.98 8.99
C GLY A 287 -8.60 30.33 8.28
N ASN A 288 -7.69 30.47 7.31
CA ASN A 288 -7.43 31.73 6.61
C ASN A 288 -8.53 32.05 5.57
N VAL A 289 -9.69 32.46 6.08
CA VAL A 289 -10.89 32.77 5.30
C VAL A 289 -11.42 34.16 5.62
N ARG A 290 -12.24 34.68 4.72
CA ARG A 290 -13.05 35.89 4.92
C ARG A 290 -14.50 35.62 4.58
N VAL A 291 -15.39 36.40 5.19
CA VAL A 291 -16.79 36.45 4.78
C VAL A 291 -16.92 37.44 3.63
N GLN A 292 -17.59 37.05 2.56
CA GLN A 292 -17.81 37.89 1.39
C GLN A 292 -19.28 37.88 0.99
N ASP A 293 -19.81 39.05 0.65
CA ASP A 293 -21.16 39.20 0.11
C ASP A 293 -21.18 38.86 -1.37
N VAL A 294 -22.15 38.05 -1.78
CA VAL A 294 -22.40 37.65 -3.17
C VAL A 294 -23.89 37.73 -3.50
N ASN A 295 -24.21 37.84 -4.80
CA ASN A 295 -25.59 37.76 -5.24
C ASN A 295 -26.06 36.30 -5.16
N THR A 296 -27.07 36.07 -4.33
CA THR A 296 -27.69 34.75 -4.10
C THR A 296 -29.11 34.64 -4.65
N SER A 297 -29.49 35.55 -5.56
CA SER A 297 -30.76 35.53 -6.29
C SER A 297 -30.74 34.45 -7.38
N LEU A 298 -30.70 33.18 -6.96
CA LEU A 298 -30.67 32.01 -7.82
C LEU A 298 -31.61 30.93 -7.30
N SER A 299 -31.93 29.99 -8.18
CA SER A 299 -32.63 28.76 -7.80
C SER A 299 -31.64 27.62 -7.64
N ILE A 300 -31.87 26.75 -6.66
CA ILE A 300 -31.07 25.55 -6.45
C ILE A 300 -31.88 24.30 -6.81
N ARG A 301 -31.25 23.38 -7.54
CA ARG A 301 -31.83 22.06 -7.84
C ARG A 301 -31.56 21.12 -6.69
N THR A 302 -32.61 20.45 -6.22
CA THR A 302 -32.50 19.45 -5.16
C THR A 302 -33.18 18.14 -5.56
N THR A 303 -32.97 17.08 -4.78
CA THR A 303 -33.66 15.80 -4.97
C THR A 303 -35.19 15.88 -4.81
N VAL A 304 -35.72 16.95 -4.24
CA VAL A 304 -37.17 17.19 -4.06
C VAL A 304 -37.71 18.31 -4.95
N GLY A 305 -36.91 18.77 -5.91
CA GLY A 305 -37.28 19.81 -6.87
C GLY A 305 -36.40 21.05 -6.82
N THR A 306 -36.70 22.00 -7.70
CA THR A 306 -36.02 23.30 -7.77
C THR A 306 -36.70 24.29 -6.82
N MET A 307 -35.92 25.04 -6.05
CA MET A 307 -36.44 26.02 -5.11
C MET A 307 -35.60 27.29 -5.08
N ASP A 308 -36.19 28.38 -4.60
CA ASP A 308 -35.47 29.63 -4.35
C ASP A 308 -34.38 29.42 -3.29
N PHE A 309 -33.16 29.86 -3.59
CA PHE A 309 -32.00 29.51 -2.78
C PHE A 309 -32.02 30.16 -1.39
N GLU A 310 -32.29 31.46 -1.30
CA GLU A 310 -32.29 32.15 -0.01
C GLU A 310 -33.58 31.92 0.77
N ASN A 311 -34.73 32.21 0.16
CA ASN A 311 -36.00 32.35 0.86
C ASN A 311 -36.70 31.00 1.11
N ARG A 312 -36.26 29.92 0.43
CA ARG A 312 -36.81 28.58 0.64
C ARG A 312 -35.76 27.56 1.06
N TYR A 313 -34.63 27.50 0.35
CA TYR A 313 -33.62 26.49 0.65
C TYR A 313 -32.87 26.80 1.95
N ILE A 314 -32.15 27.92 2.05
CA ILE A 314 -31.38 28.24 3.27
C ILE A 314 -32.30 28.37 4.50
N ILE A 315 -33.48 28.96 4.35
CA ILE A 315 -34.51 29.05 5.41
C ILE A 315 -35.00 27.67 5.90
N GLY A 316 -34.97 26.64 5.07
CA GLY A 316 -35.39 25.28 5.45
C GLY A 316 -34.30 24.35 5.93
N ILE A 317 -33.06 24.82 6.04
CA ILE A 317 -31.97 24.04 6.61
C ILE A 317 -32.30 23.74 8.07
N ALA A 318 -32.38 22.45 8.35
CA ALA A 318 -32.86 21.87 9.60
C ALA A 318 -31.71 21.20 10.36
N GLU A 319 -30.56 21.88 10.38
CA GLU A 319 -29.30 21.37 10.91
C GLU A 319 -29.07 21.75 12.38
N MET A 320 -29.49 22.95 12.79
CA MET A 320 -29.39 23.44 14.17
C MET A 320 -30.76 23.89 14.69
N PRO A 321 -31.09 23.64 15.97
CA PRO A 321 -32.31 24.14 16.59
C PRO A 321 -32.36 25.67 16.57
N GLY A 322 -33.51 26.22 16.18
CA GLY A 322 -33.70 27.68 16.22
C GLY A 322 -33.61 28.25 17.63
N SER A 323 -34.02 27.48 18.65
CA SER A 323 -34.02 27.87 20.06
C SER A 323 -32.63 28.26 20.58
N TRP A 324 -31.55 27.76 19.97
CA TRP A 324 -30.19 28.13 20.35
C TRP A 324 -29.95 29.64 20.20
N GLY A 325 -30.70 30.33 19.34
CA GLY A 325 -30.67 31.78 19.23
C GLY A 325 -31.01 32.49 20.55
N ASP A 326 -31.97 31.95 21.30
CA ASP A 326 -32.41 32.49 22.61
C ASP A 326 -31.50 32.05 23.76
N GLU A 327 -30.66 31.02 23.54
CA GLU A 327 -29.72 30.47 24.53
C GLU A 327 -28.31 31.07 24.43
N GLY A 328 -28.16 32.22 23.74
CA GLY A 328 -26.87 32.88 23.50
C GLY A 328 -26.10 32.34 22.28
N GLY A 329 -26.75 31.52 21.45
CA GLY A 329 -26.18 30.86 20.27
C GLY A 329 -26.45 31.53 18.93
N MET A 330 -26.98 32.75 18.91
CA MET A 330 -27.33 33.44 17.66
C MET A 330 -26.14 33.57 16.69
N GLU A 331 -24.94 33.82 17.21
CA GLU A 331 -23.71 33.88 16.39
C GLU A 331 -23.33 32.51 15.80
N ALA A 332 -23.64 31.40 16.46
CA ALA A 332 -23.49 30.06 15.91
C ALA A 332 -24.50 29.79 14.78
N LEU A 333 -25.76 30.23 14.95
CA LEU A 333 -26.77 30.13 13.89
C LEU A 333 -26.37 30.94 12.65
N LYS A 334 -25.83 32.16 12.84
CA LYS A 334 -25.27 32.98 11.75
C LYS A 334 -24.11 32.28 11.05
N ALA A 335 -23.17 31.71 11.81
CA ALA A 335 -22.05 30.94 11.25
C ALA A 335 -22.56 29.72 10.45
N GLN A 336 -23.56 29.00 10.96
CA GLN A 336 -24.19 27.88 10.26
C GLN A 336 -24.91 28.31 8.98
N ALA A 337 -25.60 29.44 8.97
CA ALA A 337 -26.26 29.95 7.76
C ALA A 337 -25.23 30.26 6.65
N ILE A 338 -24.12 30.90 7.02
CA ILE A 338 -23.02 31.21 6.09
C ILE A 338 -22.33 29.92 5.59
N ALA A 339 -22.09 28.95 6.48
CA ALA A 339 -21.50 27.66 6.11
C ALA A 339 -22.47 26.83 5.23
N ALA A 340 -23.75 26.73 5.56
CA ALA A 340 -24.73 26.01 4.74
C ALA A 340 -24.87 26.62 3.33
N ARG A 341 -24.81 27.95 3.23
CA ARG A 341 -24.80 28.66 1.95
C ARG A 341 -23.55 28.33 1.13
N SER A 342 -22.38 28.40 1.76
CA SER A 342 -21.10 28.18 1.09
C SER A 342 -20.95 26.73 0.63
N TYR A 343 -21.33 25.76 1.48
CA TYR A 343 -21.38 24.35 1.16
C TYR A 343 -22.27 24.08 -0.04
N ALA A 344 -23.53 24.52 0.00
CA ALA A 344 -24.49 24.26 -1.07
C ALA A 344 -24.04 24.82 -2.43
N LEU A 345 -23.54 26.07 -2.46
CA LEU A 345 -23.01 26.68 -3.68
C LEU A 345 -21.79 25.90 -4.20
N SER A 346 -20.82 25.61 -3.34
CA SER A 346 -19.62 24.87 -3.73
C SER A 346 -19.97 23.48 -4.30
N TYR A 347 -20.96 22.81 -3.70
CA TYR A 347 -21.44 21.48 -4.05
C TYR A 347 -22.09 21.45 -5.44
N VAL A 348 -22.93 22.44 -5.76
CA VAL A 348 -23.62 22.52 -7.07
C VAL A 348 -22.76 23.12 -8.20
N GLY A 349 -21.47 23.31 -7.94
CA GLY A 349 -20.49 23.76 -8.94
C GLY A 349 -20.34 25.27 -9.06
N TRP A 350 -20.97 26.07 -8.19
CA TRP A 350 -20.79 27.51 -8.17
C TRP A 350 -19.36 27.87 -7.77
N ARG A 351 -18.74 28.82 -8.50
CA ARG A 351 -17.38 29.31 -8.26
C ARG A 351 -17.34 30.83 -8.34
N MET A 352 -16.35 31.45 -7.69
CA MET A 352 -16.17 32.90 -7.68
C MET A 352 -16.04 33.48 -9.10
N GLY A 353 -15.30 32.80 -9.98
CA GLY A 353 -15.14 33.18 -11.39
C GLY A 353 -16.24 32.65 -12.32
N ASN A 354 -17.11 31.76 -11.84
CA ASN A 354 -18.17 31.13 -12.64
C ASN A 354 -19.35 30.79 -11.73
N GLN A 355 -20.27 31.74 -11.60
CA GLN A 355 -21.40 31.71 -10.68
C GLN A 355 -22.55 30.77 -11.13
N ASN A 356 -22.23 29.78 -11.96
CA ASN A 356 -23.19 28.79 -12.43
C ASN A 356 -23.45 27.72 -11.37
N ALA A 357 -24.70 27.62 -10.91
CA ALA A 357 -25.17 26.59 -9.98
C ALA A 357 -25.88 25.45 -10.71
N GLY A 358 -25.19 24.80 -11.66
CA GLY A 358 -25.80 23.82 -12.57
C GLY A 358 -26.10 22.45 -11.95
N GLY A 359 -25.40 22.11 -10.87
CA GLY A 359 -25.53 20.82 -10.17
C GLY A 359 -26.83 20.69 -9.35
N SER A 360 -26.97 19.55 -8.68
CA SER A 360 -28.08 19.24 -7.78
C SER A 360 -27.55 18.73 -6.45
N ILE A 361 -28.23 19.05 -5.35
CA ILE A 361 -27.86 18.66 -3.99
C ILE A 361 -28.98 17.85 -3.32
N CYS A 362 -28.63 16.89 -2.45
CA CYS A 362 -29.62 16.12 -1.69
C CYS A 362 -30.10 16.89 -0.44
N VAL A 363 -31.32 16.58 0.02
CA VAL A 363 -31.93 17.23 1.22
C VAL A 363 -31.85 16.36 2.49
N THR A 364 -30.94 15.39 2.49
CA THR A 364 -30.78 14.41 3.57
C THR A 364 -29.46 14.61 4.31
N GLU A 365 -29.24 13.85 5.38
CA GLU A 365 -28.00 13.84 6.19
C GLU A 365 -26.72 13.57 5.38
N SER A 366 -26.85 13.01 4.18
CA SER A 366 -25.72 12.80 3.26
C SER A 366 -25.20 14.09 2.61
N CYS A 367 -25.98 15.17 2.63
CA CYS A 367 -25.57 16.50 2.19
C CYS A 367 -25.83 17.50 3.32
N GLN A 368 -27.02 18.09 3.32
CA GLN A 368 -27.52 18.90 4.42
C GLN A 368 -29.03 18.71 4.55
N VAL A 369 -29.51 18.54 5.77
CA VAL A 369 -30.91 18.26 6.04
C VAL A 369 -31.74 19.50 5.75
N TRP A 370 -32.72 19.34 4.87
CA TRP A 370 -33.70 20.38 4.56
C TRP A 370 -35.11 19.85 4.81
N LYS A 371 -35.95 20.64 5.48
CA LYS A 371 -37.35 20.30 5.77
C LYS A 371 -38.28 21.43 5.36
N SER A 372 -39.37 21.06 4.67
CA SER A 372 -40.44 22.00 4.33
C SER A 372 -41.05 22.64 5.58
N SER A 373 -41.29 21.85 6.64
CA SER A 373 -41.83 22.33 7.91
C SER A 373 -40.97 23.40 8.58
N LYS A 374 -39.64 23.26 8.49
CA LYS A 374 -38.68 24.26 8.99
C LYS A 374 -38.73 25.52 8.14
N ALA A 375 -38.81 25.36 6.82
CA ALA A 375 -38.90 26.51 5.94
C ALA A 375 -40.23 27.28 6.07
N ASP A 376 -41.31 26.59 6.41
CA ASP A 376 -42.62 27.19 6.69
C ASP A 376 -42.62 27.90 8.05
N ASN A 377 -41.94 27.35 9.07
CA ASN A 377 -41.87 27.88 10.43
C ASN A 377 -40.41 27.97 10.95
N PRO A 378 -39.59 28.91 10.46
CA PRO A 378 -38.16 28.93 10.76
C PRO A 378 -37.81 29.48 12.15
N GLY A 379 -38.70 30.26 12.78
CA GLY A 379 -38.41 30.91 14.08
C GLY A 379 -37.12 31.76 14.03
N LYS A 380 -36.32 31.69 15.09
CA LYS A 380 -35.02 32.40 15.23
C LYS A 380 -33.99 32.06 14.14
N TRP A 381 -34.13 30.91 13.48
CA TRP A 381 -33.27 30.58 12.33
C TRP A 381 -33.41 31.61 11.20
N ARG A 382 -34.63 32.13 10.97
CA ARG A 382 -34.87 33.17 9.96
C ARG A 382 -34.06 34.43 10.24
N GLU A 383 -34.00 34.86 11.50
CA GLU A 383 -33.22 36.05 11.90
C GLU A 383 -31.73 35.87 11.56
N ALA A 384 -31.16 34.69 11.82
CA ALA A 384 -29.77 34.38 11.48
C ALA A 384 -29.52 34.35 9.95
N VAL A 385 -30.43 33.74 9.19
CA VAL A 385 -30.35 33.67 7.73
C VAL A 385 -30.45 35.07 7.10
N GLU A 386 -31.40 35.88 7.54
CA GLU A 386 -31.62 37.23 7.03
C GLU A 386 -30.47 38.18 7.42
N ALA A 387 -29.97 38.09 8.66
CA ALA A 387 -28.81 38.86 9.11
C ALA A 387 -27.50 38.50 8.36
N THR A 388 -27.45 37.34 7.72
CA THR A 388 -26.28 36.85 6.96
C THR A 388 -26.60 36.62 5.48
N ARG A 389 -27.66 37.26 4.97
CA ARG A 389 -28.10 37.07 3.59
C ARG A 389 -26.97 37.38 2.61
N GLY A 390 -26.74 36.50 1.64
CA GLY A 390 -25.67 36.66 0.65
C GLY A 390 -24.25 36.46 1.16
N LYS A 391 -24.03 36.18 2.45
CA LYS A 391 -22.68 36.00 3.01
C LYS A 391 -22.19 34.57 2.82
N ILE A 392 -21.01 34.41 2.22
CA ILE A 392 -20.30 33.14 2.01
C ILE A 392 -18.89 33.18 2.57
N VAL A 393 -18.27 32.00 2.75
CA VAL A 393 -16.87 31.84 3.15
C VAL A 393 -15.98 31.72 1.90
N VAL A 394 -14.99 32.61 1.80
CA VAL A 394 -14.03 32.63 0.70
C VAL A 394 -12.61 32.48 1.25
N SER A 395 -11.81 31.65 0.60
CA SER A 395 -10.40 31.48 0.94
C SER A 395 -9.61 32.75 0.63
N ASN A 396 -8.75 33.18 1.55
CA ASN A 396 -7.78 34.24 1.25
C ASN A 396 -6.59 33.72 0.44
N VAL A 397 -6.43 32.40 0.31
CA VAL A 397 -5.33 31.76 -0.43
C VAL A 397 -5.74 31.50 -1.88
N SER A 398 -6.82 30.74 -2.11
CA SER A 398 -7.26 30.41 -3.46
C SER A 398 -8.17 31.46 -4.09
N ASN A 399 -8.63 32.44 -3.31
CA ASN A 399 -9.66 33.40 -3.69
C ASN A 399 -10.95 32.74 -4.23
N GLU A 400 -11.22 31.52 -3.78
CA GLU A 400 -12.35 30.69 -4.19
C GLU A 400 -13.26 30.39 -2.99
N ILE A 401 -14.53 30.06 -3.27
CA ILE A 401 -15.49 29.61 -2.25
C ILE A 401 -14.96 28.39 -1.49
N VAL A 402 -15.13 28.39 -0.17
CA VAL A 402 -14.73 27.26 0.67
C VAL A 402 -15.85 26.24 0.71
N ASN A 403 -15.49 24.97 0.52
CA ASN A 403 -16.39 23.86 0.78
C ASN A 403 -16.48 23.65 2.30
N THR A 404 -17.44 24.29 2.95
CA THR A 404 -17.59 24.36 4.40
C THR A 404 -18.36 23.16 4.94
N TRP A 405 -17.66 22.05 5.16
CA TRP A 405 -18.24 20.90 5.86
C TRP A 405 -18.60 21.27 7.30
N TYR A 406 -19.58 20.60 7.89
CA TYR A 406 -19.94 20.79 9.29
C TYR A 406 -20.61 19.53 9.83
N ALA A 407 -20.48 19.30 11.13
CA ALA A 407 -21.01 18.12 11.82
C ALA A 407 -21.57 18.50 13.18
N SER A 408 -22.41 17.63 13.75
CA SER A 408 -22.91 17.78 15.11
C SER A 408 -21.78 17.98 16.11
N THR A 409 -20.85 17.01 16.19
CA THR A 409 -19.82 17.00 17.22
C THR A 409 -18.53 16.35 16.72
N SER A 410 -17.42 17.08 16.71
CA SER A 410 -16.09 16.61 16.30
C SER A 410 -15.29 15.96 17.43
N GLY A 411 -15.75 16.01 18.68
CA GLY A 411 -15.08 15.35 19.79
C GLY A 411 -13.85 16.11 20.30
N GLY A 412 -13.84 17.43 20.14
CA GLY A 412 -12.78 18.32 20.61
C GLY A 412 -11.55 18.43 19.71
N TYR A 413 -11.39 17.58 18.69
CA TYR A 413 -10.36 17.75 17.66
C TYR A 413 -10.98 17.91 16.27
N GLN A 414 -10.50 18.90 15.54
CA GLN A 414 -10.89 19.16 14.16
C GLN A 414 -9.84 18.60 13.20
N GLU A 415 -10.23 17.66 12.35
CA GLU A 415 -9.40 17.16 11.25
C GLU A 415 -9.31 18.18 10.11
N SER A 416 -8.09 18.30 9.56
CA SER A 416 -7.83 19.08 8.36
C SER A 416 -8.41 18.42 7.12
N TYR A 417 -8.85 19.23 6.16
CA TYR A 417 -9.17 18.78 4.80
C TYR A 417 -8.81 19.84 3.78
N THR A 418 -8.61 19.41 2.53
CA THR A 418 -8.34 20.28 1.40
C THR A 418 -9.46 20.19 0.38
N SER A 419 -9.96 21.33 -0.06
CA SER A 419 -10.96 21.43 -1.13
C SER A 419 -10.79 22.76 -1.87
N LEU A 420 -10.89 22.73 -3.20
CA LEU A 420 -10.82 23.93 -4.05
C LEU A 420 -9.59 24.82 -3.77
N GLY A 421 -8.44 24.18 -3.54
CA GLY A 421 -7.17 24.87 -3.26
C GLY A 421 -7.06 25.50 -1.86
N HIS A 422 -8.04 25.28 -0.98
CA HIS A 422 -8.02 25.73 0.41
C HIS A 422 -7.84 24.54 1.36
N THR A 423 -6.95 24.67 2.34
CA THR A 423 -6.73 23.67 3.39
C THR A 423 -7.16 24.22 4.74
N THR A 424 -8.07 23.54 5.43
CA THR A 424 -8.51 23.91 6.79
C THR A 424 -7.49 23.50 7.84
N PRO A 425 -7.44 24.17 9.00
CA PRO A 425 -6.54 23.78 10.09
C PRO A 425 -6.95 22.42 10.68
N GLY A 426 -5.95 21.64 11.12
CA GLY A 426 -6.15 20.55 12.07
C GLY A 426 -5.80 21.03 13.48
N PHE A 427 -6.74 21.01 14.44
CA PHE A 427 -6.51 21.64 15.74
C PHE A 427 -7.44 21.12 16.85
N TRP A 428 -7.02 21.32 18.10
CA TRP A 428 -7.86 21.09 19.28
C TRP A 428 -8.82 22.26 19.49
N ASP A 429 -10.12 21.98 19.43
CA ASP A 429 -11.20 22.94 19.60
C ASP A 429 -11.53 23.14 21.09
N THR A 430 -10.58 23.74 21.81
CA THR A 430 -10.60 23.86 23.27
C THR A 430 -10.01 25.19 23.75
N THR A 431 -10.40 25.61 24.94
CA THR A 431 -9.81 26.76 25.66
C THR A 431 -8.55 26.39 26.43
N SER A 432 -8.26 25.09 26.60
CA SER A 432 -7.14 24.57 27.36
C SER A 432 -5.96 24.17 26.46
N ASP A 433 -4.86 23.72 27.06
CA ASP A 433 -3.82 23.02 26.32
C ASP A 433 -4.30 21.65 25.82
N TRP A 434 -3.62 21.09 24.81
CA TRP A 434 -4.02 19.81 24.22
C TRP A 434 -3.95 18.62 25.20
N THR A 435 -3.29 18.73 26.35
CA THR A 435 -3.23 17.65 27.34
C THR A 435 -4.44 17.64 28.28
N ARG A 436 -5.14 18.77 28.39
CA ARG A 436 -6.41 18.94 29.15
C ARG A 436 -7.56 19.39 28.26
N TRP A 437 -7.46 19.06 26.97
CA TRP A 437 -8.36 19.51 25.92
C TRP A 437 -9.83 19.25 26.24
N ALA A 438 -10.14 18.09 26.85
CA ALA A 438 -11.50 17.65 27.11
C ALA A 438 -12.22 18.54 28.15
N ASP A 439 -11.48 19.15 29.08
CA ASP A 439 -12.06 20.04 30.09
C ASP A 439 -12.45 21.39 29.51
N GLY A 440 -11.64 21.92 28.60
CA GLY A 440 -11.87 23.18 27.93
C GLY A 440 -12.60 23.11 26.59
N ALA A 441 -13.05 21.92 26.17
CA ALA A 441 -13.63 21.70 24.85
C ALA A 441 -14.90 22.54 24.65
N TRP A 442 -15.01 23.24 23.52
CA TRP A 442 -16.16 24.10 23.26
C TRP A 442 -17.48 23.32 23.17
N GLU A 443 -17.42 22.07 22.72
CA GLU A 443 -18.58 21.18 22.62
C GLU A 443 -19.13 20.78 23.99
N LYS A 444 -18.27 20.72 25.01
CA LYS A 444 -18.66 20.53 26.41
C LYS A 444 -19.41 21.77 26.92
N SER A 445 -18.92 22.97 26.62
CA SER A 445 -19.62 24.24 26.93
C SER A 445 -20.93 24.41 26.15
N GLY A 446 -21.00 23.85 24.94
CA GLY A 446 -22.21 23.77 24.13
C GLY A 446 -23.21 22.72 24.61
N GLY A 447 -22.81 21.82 25.51
CA GLY A 447 -23.68 20.77 26.06
C GLY A 447 -23.96 19.63 25.07
N SER A 448 -22.99 19.26 24.22
CA SER A 448 -23.19 18.14 23.28
C SER A 448 -23.36 16.81 24.02
N PRO A 449 -24.47 16.08 23.78
CA PRO A 449 -24.66 14.74 24.35
C PRO A 449 -23.75 13.68 23.69
N TRP A 450 -23.06 14.02 22.60
CA TRP A 450 -22.14 13.13 21.90
C TRP A 450 -20.67 13.55 22.06
N PHE A 451 -20.38 14.59 22.87
CA PHE A 451 -19.01 14.99 23.13
C PHE A 451 -18.22 13.87 23.78
N TYR A 452 -18.80 13.18 24.76
CA TYR A 452 -18.18 12.06 25.45
C TYR A 452 -19.23 11.01 25.78
N LYS A 453 -19.33 9.96 24.96
CA LYS A 453 -20.45 9.01 24.98
C LYS A 453 -20.02 7.56 24.80
N GLY A 454 -20.62 6.67 25.59
CA GLY A 454 -20.51 5.23 25.41
C GLY A 454 -21.59 4.71 24.48
N TRP A 455 -21.20 4.18 23.32
CA TRP A 455 -22.14 3.75 22.29
C TRP A 455 -22.46 2.26 22.46
N TYR A 456 -23.74 1.92 22.57
CA TYR A 456 -24.22 0.55 22.76
C TYR A 456 -25.48 0.21 21.95
N LYS A 457 -25.88 1.11 21.04
CA LYS A 457 -27.03 0.96 20.16
C LYS A 457 -26.54 1.09 18.73
N SER A 458 -27.06 0.26 17.82
CA SER A 458 -26.84 0.43 16.38
C SER A 458 -27.53 1.70 15.87
N ARG A 459 -27.26 2.09 14.62
CA ARG A 459 -27.98 3.19 13.95
C ARG A 459 -29.50 2.96 13.92
N SER A 460 -29.96 1.71 13.80
CA SER A 460 -31.39 1.35 13.84
C SER A 460 -31.97 1.31 15.27
N GLY A 461 -31.18 1.65 16.29
CA GLY A 461 -31.59 1.61 17.70
C GLY A 461 -31.51 0.22 18.34
N THR A 462 -30.99 -0.79 17.63
CA THR A 462 -30.82 -2.15 18.17
C THR A 462 -29.77 -2.14 19.27
N ASN A 463 -30.12 -2.60 20.46
CA ASN A 463 -29.24 -2.62 21.63
C ASN A 463 -28.76 -4.01 22.03
N CYS A 464 -29.16 -5.05 21.28
CA CYS A 464 -28.77 -6.43 21.54
C CYS A 464 -29.06 -6.93 22.97
N GLY A 465 -30.16 -6.44 23.56
CA GLY A 465 -30.53 -6.79 24.94
C GLY A 465 -29.70 -6.08 26.02
N ARG A 466 -28.77 -5.17 25.66
CA ARG A 466 -28.01 -4.38 26.63
C ARG A 466 -28.73 -3.08 26.98
N GLY A 467 -28.75 -2.75 28.26
CA GLY A 467 -29.26 -1.48 28.78
C GLY A 467 -28.21 -0.36 28.86
N HIS A 468 -26.92 -0.68 28.69
CA HIS A 468 -25.80 0.26 28.88
C HIS A 468 -24.50 -0.24 28.20
N PRO A 469 -23.48 0.61 28.02
CA PRO A 469 -22.20 0.24 27.39
C PRO A 469 -21.19 -0.43 28.33
N TRP A 470 -21.46 -0.49 29.63
CA TRP A 470 -20.55 -1.08 30.62
C TRP A 470 -20.39 -2.60 30.46
N LEU A 471 -19.15 -3.04 30.63
CA LEU A 471 -18.63 -4.40 30.47
C LEU A 471 -18.13 -4.92 31.82
N ARG A 472 -18.40 -6.20 32.09
CA ARG A 472 -17.80 -6.93 33.21
C ARG A 472 -16.33 -7.23 32.93
N GLU A 473 -15.56 -7.54 33.98
CA GLU A 473 -14.11 -7.83 33.84
C GLU A 473 -13.83 -8.95 32.83
N ASN A 474 -14.62 -10.02 32.86
CA ASN A 474 -14.46 -11.14 31.93
C ASN A 474 -14.74 -10.73 30.47
N GLU A 475 -15.76 -9.90 30.22
CA GLU A 475 -16.05 -9.35 28.89
C GLU A 475 -14.90 -8.44 28.43
N PHE A 476 -14.37 -7.61 29.33
CA PHE A 476 -13.30 -6.67 29.00
C PHE A 476 -11.96 -7.38 28.76
N ALA A 477 -11.62 -8.38 29.59
CA ALA A 477 -10.43 -9.22 29.42
C ALA A 477 -10.45 -9.97 28.08
N ASP A 478 -11.62 -10.47 27.66
CA ASP A 478 -11.80 -11.11 26.36
C ASP A 478 -11.54 -10.14 25.18
N ILE A 479 -11.98 -8.88 25.29
CA ILE A 479 -11.68 -7.86 24.28
C ILE A 479 -10.19 -7.51 24.25
N ILE A 480 -9.51 -7.45 25.40
CA ILE A 480 -8.06 -7.25 25.45
C ILE A 480 -7.33 -8.42 24.78
N ASN A 481 -7.76 -9.66 25.01
CA ASN A 481 -7.21 -10.84 24.33
C ASN A 481 -7.37 -10.74 22.80
N ALA A 482 -8.55 -10.35 22.32
CA ALA A 482 -8.76 -10.07 20.90
C ALA A 482 -7.84 -8.96 20.37
N ALA A 483 -7.64 -7.88 21.13
CA ALA A 483 -6.75 -6.80 20.73
C ALA A 483 -5.27 -7.23 20.69
N ILE A 484 -4.84 -8.13 21.58
CA ILE A 484 -3.51 -8.75 21.55
C ILE A 484 -3.33 -9.57 20.27
N VAL A 485 -4.28 -10.45 19.95
CA VAL A 485 -4.24 -11.28 18.73
C VAL A 485 -4.18 -10.40 17.49
N TYR A 486 -5.06 -9.40 17.40
CA TYR A 486 -5.11 -8.47 16.28
C TYR A 486 -3.81 -7.66 16.12
N ALA A 487 -3.28 -7.10 17.21
CA ALA A 487 -2.08 -6.27 17.17
C ALA A 487 -0.81 -7.03 16.76
N ASN A 488 -0.77 -8.35 16.99
CA ASN A 488 0.36 -9.21 16.62
C ASN A 488 0.17 -9.91 15.26
N GLY A 489 -0.84 -9.50 14.46
CA GLY A 489 -1.10 -10.09 13.14
C GLY A 489 -1.62 -11.54 13.21
N GLY A 490 -2.25 -11.91 14.32
CA GLY A 490 -2.89 -13.21 14.47
C GLY A 490 -4.17 -13.35 13.64
N ASP A 491 -4.76 -14.53 13.66
CA ASP A 491 -5.96 -14.82 12.88
C ASP A 491 -7.16 -13.98 13.37
N ALA A 492 -7.60 -13.04 12.53
CA ALA A 492 -8.71 -12.15 12.81
C ALA A 492 -10.08 -12.75 12.45
N SER A 493 -10.14 -13.96 11.88
CA SER A 493 -11.37 -14.58 11.38
C SER A 493 -12.43 -14.86 12.44
N GLY A 494 -12.02 -15.02 13.70
CA GLY A 494 -12.96 -15.26 14.79
C GLY A 494 -13.04 -14.13 15.80
N ILE A 495 -12.44 -12.97 15.50
CA ILE A 495 -12.56 -11.77 16.33
C ILE A 495 -13.91 -11.11 16.02
N PHE A 496 -15.00 -11.80 16.39
CA PHE A 496 -16.37 -11.31 16.37
C PHE A 496 -17.03 -11.55 17.72
N PRO A 497 -18.10 -10.84 18.09
CA PRO A 497 -18.76 -11.05 19.37
C PRO A 497 -19.32 -12.47 19.47
N THR A 498 -19.36 -13.04 20.68
CA THR A 498 -19.90 -14.39 20.90
C THR A 498 -21.42 -14.45 20.75
N ASP A 499 -22.10 -13.32 20.93
CA ASP A 499 -23.57 -13.22 20.88
C ASP A 499 -24.17 -13.24 19.47
N GLY A 500 -23.37 -12.98 18.43
CA GLY A 500 -23.86 -12.90 17.05
C GLY A 500 -24.96 -11.84 16.82
N CYS A 501 -25.07 -10.81 17.67
CA CYS A 501 -26.20 -9.88 17.58
C CYS A 501 -26.21 -9.09 16.27
N LEU A 502 -25.04 -8.57 15.87
CA LEU A 502 -24.88 -7.77 14.64
C LEU A 502 -24.24 -8.56 13.50
N GLY A 503 -24.46 -9.87 13.45
CA GLY A 503 -23.95 -10.75 12.40
C GLY A 503 -23.50 -12.10 12.92
N GLN A 504 -22.40 -12.63 12.41
CA GLN A 504 -21.94 -13.95 12.81
C GLN A 504 -21.27 -13.94 14.19
N ALA A 505 -21.55 -14.99 14.98
CA ALA A 505 -20.86 -15.26 16.23
C ALA A 505 -19.39 -15.65 15.99
N GLY A 506 -18.48 -15.05 16.76
CA GLY A 506 -17.05 -15.33 16.69
C GLY A 506 -16.63 -16.51 17.57
N TRP A 507 -15.32 -16.60 17.82
CA TRP A 507 -14.77 -17.63 18.71
C TRP A 507 -15.30 -17.49 20.14
N SER A 508 -15.41 -18.62 20.84
CA SER A 508 -15.66 -18.60 22.29
C SER A 508 -14.58 -17.79 23.02
N THR A 509 -14.91 -17.29 24.21
CA THR A 509 -13.96 -16.57 25.07
C THR A 509 -12.73 -17.43 25.39
N ASP A 510 -12.93 -18.73 25.61
CA ASP A 510 -11.83 -19.67 25.89
C ASP A 510 -10.90 -19.84 24.69
N ARG A 511 -11.45 -19.94 23.47
CA ARG A 511 -10.64 -20.01 22.26
C ARG A 511 -9.91 -18.69 22.02
N MET A 512 -10.54 -17.54 22.23
CA MET A 512 -9.88 -16.24 22.11
C MET A 512 -8.71 -16.11 23.09
N ALA A 513 -8.89 -16.55 24.33
CA ALA A 513 -7.84 -16.58 25.32
C ALA A 513 -6.69 -17.53 24.92
N GLN A 514 -6.97 -18.71 24.36
CA GLN A 514 -5.94 -19.63 23.84
C GLN A 514 -5.15 -19.02 22.67
N GLU A 515 -5.80 -18.26 21.79
CA GLU A 515 -5.11 -17.56 20.71
C GLU A 515 -4.23 -16.43 21.25
N ALA A 516 -4.69 -15.68 22.24
CA ALA A 516 -3.89 -14.65 22.91
C ALA A 516 -2.69 -15.23 23.68
N GLU A 517 -2.81 -16.46 24.21
CA GLU A 517 -1.73 -17.19 24.91
C GLU A 517 -0.47 -17.30 24.04
N LYS A 518 -0.63 -17.48 22.72
CA LYS A 518 0.47 -17.57 21.75
C LYS A 518 1.32 -16.30 21.68
N TYR A 519 0.78 -15.17 22.15
CA TYR A 519 1.41 -13.85 22.16
C TYR A 519 1.78 -13.40 23.58
N GLY A 520 2.32 -14.34 24.38
CA GLY A 520 2.93 -14.11 25.69
C GLY A 520 1.98 -14.25 26.89
N GLY A 521 0.83 -14.92 26.74
CA GLY A 521 -0.11 -15.26 27.81
C GLY A 521 -1.52 -14.68 27.65
N LYS A 522 -2.54 -15.30 28.23
CA LYS A 522 -3.91 -14.75 28.24
C LYS A 522 -4.15 -13.72 29.35
N VAL A 523 -5.01 -12.75 29.07
CA VAL A 523 -5.57 -11.82 30.04
C VAL A 523 -6.85 -12.41 30.63
N MET A 524 -6.93 -12.44 31.96
CA MET A 524 -8.09 -12.92 32.72
C MET A 524 -8.61 -11.87 33.71
N SER A 525 -7.74 -10.94 34.15
CA SER A 525 -8.12 -9.85 35.04
C SER A 525 -7.37 -8.57 34.70
N VAL A 526 -7.98 -7.42 35.04
CA VAL A 526 -7.49 -6.08 34.70
C VAL A 526 -7.53 -5.20 35.95
N SER A 527 -6.36 -4.84 36.45
CA SER A 527 -6.23 -4.04 37.69
C SER A 527 -6.30 -2.53 37.42
N SER A 528 -5.73 -2.05 36.30
CA SER A 528 -5.83 -0.64 35.90
C SER A 528 -5.77 -0.46 34.38
N VAL A 529 -6.28 0.69 33.94
CA VAL A 529 -6.28 1.12 32.54
C VAL A 529 -5.72 2.55 32.48
N ARG A 530 -4.85 2.81 31.52
CA ARG A 530 -4.37 4.15 31.19
C ARG A 530 -4.49 4.36 29.69
N VAL A 531 -5.02 5.51 29.29
CA VAL A 531 -5.16 5.92 27.89
C VAL A 531 -4.29 7.14 27.67
N ASN A 532 -3.46 7.10 26.63
CA ASN A 532 -2.62 8.22 26.23
C ASN A 532 -3.14 8.78 24.90
N HIS A 533 -3.59 10.02 24.90
CA HIS A 533 -3.99 10.75 23.69
C HIS A 533 -2.78 11.36 22.98
N GLY A 534 -2.85 11.43 21.64
CA GLY A 534 -1.89 12.14 20.80
C GLY A 534 -2.24 13.61 20.64
N SER A 535 -1.33 14.40 20.07
CA SER A 535 -1.58 15.80 19.72
C SER A 535 -2.36 15.95 18.40
N ASP A 536 -2.56 14.86 17.67
CA ASP A 536 -3.16 14.73 16.35
C ASP A 536 -4.64 14.30 16.39
N GLY A 537 -5.27 14.34 17.57
CA GLY A 537 -6.70 14.07 17.69
C GLY A 537 -7.07 12.60 17.69
N ILE A 538 -6.14 11.71 18.01
CA ILE A 538 -6.41 10.27 18.16
C ILE A 538 -5.89 9.75 19.51
N THR A 539 -6.40 8.60 19.91
CA THR A 539 -5.81 7.83 21.01
C THR A 539 -4.56 7.11 20.50
N ASN A 540 -3.40 7.44 21.08
CA ASN A 540 -2.12 6.84 20.65
C ASN A 540 -1.94 5.43 21.17
N GLN A 541 -2.19 5.24 22.47
CA GLN A 541 -1.92 3.99 23.17
C GLN A 541 -2.93 3.75 24.28
N VAL A 542 -3.21 2.47 24.51
CA VAL A 542 -3.94 1.99 25.67
C VAL A 542 -3.05 1.01 26.41
N ILE A 543 -2.91 1.23 27.72
CA ILE A 543 -2.01 0.49 28.60
C ILE A 543 -2.84 -0.16 29.69
N PHE A 544 -2.73 -1.48 29.81
CA PHE A 544 -3.47 -2.28 30.78
C PHE A 544 -2.52 -2.93 31.78
N SER A 545 -2.80 -2.78 33.07
CA SER A 545 -2.19 -3.64 34.09
C SER A 545 -3.03 -4.90 34.24
N THR A 546 -2.46 -6.07 33.98
CA THR A 546 -3.20 -7.35 33.93
C THR A 546 -2.53 -8.43 34.77
N ASN A 547 -3.16 -9.60 34.91
CA ASN A 547 -2.56 -10.80 35.50
C ASN A 547 -1.26 -11.27 34.81
N ARG A 548 -1.03 -10.88 33.55
CA ARG A 548 0.18 -11.23 32.78
C ARG A 548 1.21 -10.08 32.72
N GLY A 549 1.05 -9.08 33.57
CA GLY A 549 1.85 -7.86 33.54
C GLY A 549 1.22 -6.74 32.70
N GLU A 550 2.04 -5.78 32.30
CA GLU A 550 1.60 -4.64 31.50
C GLU A 550 1.39 -5.05 30.03
N VAL A 551 0.24 -4.70 29.47
CA VAL A 551 -0.11 -4.91 28.05
C VAL A 551 -0.34 -3.54 27.42
N THR A 552 0.47 -3.20 26.42
CA THR A 552 0.37 -1.94 25.69
C THR A 552 -0.05 -2.20 24.25
N ILE A 553 -1.12 -1.54 23.81
CA ILE A 553 -1.70 -1.69 22.47
C ILE A 553 -1.83 -0.29 21.85
N SER A 554 -1.48 -0.14 20.56
CA SER A 554 -1.74 1.11 19.85
C SER A 554 -3.24 1.40 19.80
N GLY A 555 -3.64 2.66 19.95
CA GLY A 555 -5.05 3.02 19.98
C GLY A 555 -5.77 2.66 18.67
N THR A 556 -5.10 2.74 17.52
CA THR A 556 -5.64 2.27 16.23
C THR A 556 -5.92 0.77 16.22
N ASN A 557 -5.01 -0.07 16.72
CA ASN A 557 -5.23 -1.51 16.75
C ASN A 557 -6.32 -1.87 17.76
N PHE A 558 -6.31 -1.21 18.92
CA PHE A 558 -7.33 -1.41 19.93
C PHE A 558 -8.72 -0.97 19.45
N TYR A 559 -8.84 0.19 18.80
CA TYR A 559 -10.09 0.67 18.19
C TYR A 559 -10.69 -0.38 17.23
N LYS A 560 -9.86 -0.92 16.33
CA LYS A 560 -10.29 -1.94 15.37
C LYS A 560 -10.72 -3.23 16.06
N ALA A 561 -9.89 -3.75 16.98
CA ALA A 561 -10.18 -4.98 17.70
C ALA A 561 -11.41 -4.85 18.61
N PHE A 562 -11.58 -3.70 19.25
CA PHE A 562 -12.75 -3.39 20.07
C PHE A 562 -14.02 -3.41 19.23
N ASN A 563 -14.08 -2.67 18.12
CA ASN A 563 -15.25 -2.63 17.24
C ASN A 563 -15.55 -3.99 16.58
N LEU A 564 -14.54 -4.85 16.50
CA LEU A 564 -14.69 -6.22 16.03
C LEU A 564 -15.28 -7.15 17.10
N ARG A 565 -14.79 -7.07 18.34
CA ARG A 565 -15.07 -8.05 19.40
C ARG A 565 -16.14 -7.63 20.40
N ALA A 566 -16.39 -6.34 20.59
CA ALA A 566 -17.26 -5.83 21.66
C ALA A 566 -18.66 -6.46 21.60
N PRO A 567 -19.23 -6.88 22.76
CA PRO A 567 -20.52 -7.55 22.79
C PRO A 567 -21.69 -6.62 22.43
N GLY A 568 -22.74 -7.21 21.87
CA GLY A 568 -23.94 -6.54 21.44
C GLY A 568 -23.68 -5.52 20.34
N ALA A 569 -24.22 -4.31 20.53
CA ALA A 569 -24.02 -3.18 19.63
C ALA A 569 -23.05 -2.14 20.19
N ILE A 570 -22.18 -2.55 21.12
CA ILE A 570 -21.14 -1.68 21.67
C ILE A 570 -20.08 -1.40 20.62
N HIS A 571 -19.74 -0.13 20.44
CA HIS A 571 -18.72 0.29 19.48
C HIS A 571 -18.12 1.65 19.85
N LEU A 572 -17.05 2.01 19.17
CA LEU A 572 -16.41 3.31 19.16
C LEU A 572 -16.69 3.99 17.82
N THR A 573 -17.19 5.22 17.86
CA THR A 573 -17.48 6.05 16.68
C THR A 573 -16.26 6.80 16.17
N SER A 574 -15.26 7.01 17.03
CA SER A 574 -14.05 7.79 16.72
C SER A 574 -12.78 7.11 17.22
N GLY A 575 -11.67 7.36 16.52
CA GLY A 575 -10.32 6.95 16.94
C GLY A 575 -9.81 7.73 18.17
N LEU A 576 -10.53 8.78 18.57
CA LEU A 576 -10.33 9.51 19.81
C LEU A 576 -11.30 8.99 20.87
N PHE A 577 -10.79 8.18 21.79
CA PHE A 577 -11.61 7.53 22.81
C PHE A 577 -10.90 7.45 24.16
N ASN A 578 -11.66 7.19 25.21
CA ASN A 578 -11.15 6.90 26.53
C ASN A 578 -11.82 5.64 27.11
N ILE A 579 -11.23 5.10 28.17
CA ILE A 579 -11.74 3.92 28.88
C ILE A 579 -11.93 4.29 30.34
N GLU A 580 -13.15 4.14 30.82
CA GLU A 580 -13.53 4.36 32.20
C GLU A 580 -13.53 3.04 32.97
N ARG A 581 -13.13 3.10 34.25
CA ARG A 581 -13.17 1.98 35.19
C ARG A 581 -13.86 2.41 36.48
N LYS A 582 -14.79 1.60 36.96
CA LYS A 582 -15.48 1.76 38.25
C LYS A 582 -15.23 0.61 39.20
#